data_AF-A0A7J8R5J6-F1
#
_entry.id   AF-A0A7J8R5J6-F1
#
_cell.length_a   1.000
_cell.length_b   1.000
_cell.length_c   1.000
_cell.angle_alpha   90.00
_cell.angle_beta   90.00
_cell.angle_gamma   90.00
#
_symmetry.space_group_name_H-M   'P 1'
#
loop_
_entity.id
_entity.type
_entity.pdbx_description
1 polymer ?
#
loop_
_entity_poly.entity_id
_entity_poly.type
_entity_poly.pdbx_seq_one_letter_code
_entity_poly.pdbx_strand_id
1 'polypeptide(L)'
;MADTEVSSVVSDFIGFLNASPTAFHAVDDAKKRLQKVGYEQVVEREDWKLEAGKRYFLTRNHSTIVAFAIDDVLVSLSTNILYA
;
A
#
# COMPACT_ATOMS: atom_id res chain seq x y z
N MET A 1 10.74 -22.28 14.04
CA MET A 1 10.68 -21.42 12.84
C MET A 1 9.75 -20.21 13.03
N ALA A 2 8.59 -20.35 13.69
CA ALA A 2 7.74 -19.21 14.03
C ALA A 2 8.39 -18.17 14.97
N ASP A 3 9.17 -18.61 15.97
CA ASP A 3 9.78 -17.69 16.95
C ASP A 3 10.80 -16.70 16.34
N THR A 4 11.47 -17.11 15.25
CA THR A 4 12.45 -16.25 14.55
C THR A 4 11.75 -15.18 13.71
N GLU A 5 10.62 -15.51 13.08
CA GLU A 5 9.80 -14.57 12.30
C GLU A 5 9.10 -13.55 13.21
N VAL A 6 8.61 -13.96 14.38
CA VAL A 6 8.02 -13.02 15.34
C VAL A 6 9.07 -12.01 15.82
N SER A 7 10.30 -12.44 16.07
CA SER A 7 11.39 -11.55 16.46
C SER A 7 11.75 -10.52 15.37
N SER A 8 11.65 -10.89 14.08
CA SER A 8 11.98 -9.99 12.97
C SER A 8 10.91 -8.91 12.79
N VAL A 9 9.63 -9.27 12.86
CA VAL A 9 8.50 -8.34 12.79
C VAL A 9 8.54 -7.33 13.94
N VAL A 10 8.81 -7.80 15.17
CA VAL A 10 8.94 -6.91 16.34
C VAL A 10 10.11 -5.95 16.14
N SER A 11 11.26 -6.42 15.67
CA SER A 11 12.44 -5.58 15.45
C SER A 11 12.20 -4.51 14.39
N ASP A 12 11.54 -4.84 13.27
CA ASP A 12 11.19 -3.85 12.25
C ASP A 12 10.18 -2.82 12.78
N PHE A 13 9.19 -3.25 13.55
CA PHE A 13 8.21 -2.35 14.14
C PHE A 13 8.84 -1.38 15.15
N ILE A 14 9.73 -1.86 16.02
CA ILE A 14 10.49 -0.98 16.93
C ILE A 14 11.37 -0.01 16.13
N GLY A 15 11.99 -0.46 15.03
CA GLY A 15 12.73 0.40 14.12
C GLY A 15 11.87 1.52 13.54
N PHE A 16 10.65 1.20 13.10
CA PHE A 16 9.68 2.18 12.62
C PHE A 16 9.30 3.21 13.71
N LEU A 17 8.96 2.75 14.92
CA LEU A 17 8.59 3.63 16.02
C LEU A 17 9.72 4.60 16.39
N ASN A 18 10.96 4.11 16.46
CA ASN A 18 12.13 4.94 16.80
C ASN A 18 12.41 6.00 15.74
N ALA A 19 12.16 5.71 14.45
CA ALA A 19 12.33 6.67 13.36
C ALA A 19 11.15 7.65 13.25
N SER A 20 10.01 7.36 13.89
CA SER A 20 8.74 8.06 13.69
C SER A 20 8.19 8.72 14.97
N PRO A 21 8.89 9.71 15.57
CA PRO A 21 8.46 10.33 16.83
C PRO A 21 7.20 11.20 16.69
N THR A 22 6.81 11.58 15.47
CA THR A 22 5.59 12.36 15.21
C THR A 22 4.83 11.78 14.01
N ALA A 23 3.55 12.15 13.86
CA ALA A 23 2.74 11.73 12.73
C ALA A 23 3.36 12.11 11.36
N PHE A 24 4.07 13.24 11.28
CA PHE A 24 4.76 13.67 10.06
C PHE A 24 5.91 12.71 9.70
N HIS A 25 6.72 12.31 10.69
CA HIS A 25 7.79 11.33 10.47
C HIS A 25 7.22 9.95 10.12
N ALA A 26 6.14 9.54 10.79
CA ALA A 26 5.45 8.28 10.51
C ALA A 26 4.94 8.22 9.06
N VAL A 27 4.36 9.31 8.55
CA VAL A 27 3.89 9.40 7.17
C VAL A 27 5.06 9.42 6.19
N ASP A 28 6.14 10.14 6.48
CA ASP A 28 7.32 10.17 5.62
C ASP A 28 7.98 8.78 5.51
N ASP A 29 8.12 8.06 6.62
CA ASP A 29 8.64 6.70 6.63
C ASP A 29 7.70 5.70 5.97
N ALA A 30 6.38 5.79 6.22
CA ALA A 30 5.40 4.96 5.53
C ALA A 30 5.44 5.20 4.01
N LYS A 31 5.57 6.46 3.57
CA LYS A 31 5.75 6.82 2.17
C LYS A 31 6.99 6.14 1.57
N LYS A 32 8.16 6.22 2.22
CA LYS A 32 9.38 5.57 1.73
C LYS A 32 9.20 4.05 1.61
N ARG A 33 8.56 3.43 2.60
CA ARG A 33 8.27 1.98 2.62
C ARG A 33 7.35 1.60 1.46
N LEU A 34 6.28 2.36 1.21
CA LEU A 34 5.35 2.15 0.10
C LEU A 34 6.04 2.31 -1.25
N GLN A 35 6.82 3.37 -1.44
CA GLN A 35 7.59 3.59 -2.66
C GLN A 35 8.57 2.45 -2.94
N LYS A 36 9.25 1.93 -1.90
CA LYS A 36 10.18 0.80 -2.02
C LYS A 36 9.52 -0.47 -2.56
N VAL A 37 8.23 -0.68 -2.28
CA VAL A 37 7.46 -1.85 -2.77
C VAL A 37 6.64 -1.56 -4.03
N GLY A 38 6.89 -0.43 -4.68
CA GLY A 38 6.33 -0.08 -5.99
C GLY A 38 4.99 0.65 -5.96
N TYR A 39 4.64 1.31 -4.85
CA TYR A 39 3.50 2.23 -4.85
C TYR A 39 3.89 3.57 -5.48
N GLU A 40 3.00 4.12 -6.31
CA GLU A 40 3.15 5.43 -6.93
C GLU A 40 2.42 6.52 -6.13
N GLN A 41 3.03 7.69 -5.96
CA GLN A 41 2.37 8.80 -5.25
C GLN A 41 1.43 9.55 -6.21
N VAL A 42 0.18 9.76 -5.80
CA VAL A 42 -0.76 10.67 -6.48
C VAL A 42 -0.98 11.94 -5.66
N VAL A 43 -1.28 13.04 -6.36
CA VAL A 43 -1.57 14.34 -5.74
C VAL A 43 -3.09 14.51 -5.64
N GLU A 44 -3.60 14.74 -4.43
CA GLU A 44 -5.06 14.82 -4.16
C GLU A 44 -5.81 15.84 -5.04
N ARG A 45 -5.12 16.88 -5.51
CA ARG A 45 -5.71 17.98 -6.29
C ARG A 45 -5.56 17.85 -7.80
N GLU A 46 -4.94 16.78 -8.28
CA GLU A 46 -4.72 16.53 -9.70
C GLU A 46 -5.69 15.47 -10.21
N ASP A 47 -5.94 15.47 -11.52
CA ASP A 47 -6.69 14.39 -12.16
C ASP A 47 -5.85 13.10 -12.13
N TRP A 48 -6.37 12.07 -11.48
CA TRP A 48 -5.66 10.80 -11.34
C TRP A 48 -5.80 9.94 -12.60
N LYS A 49 -4.66 9.59 -13.20
CA LYS A 49 -4.57 8.58 -14.25
C LYS A 49 -4.18 7.24 -13.64
N LEU A 50 -5.17 6.56 -13.08
CA LEU A 50 -4.97 5.26 -12.44
C LEU A 50 -5.00 4.13 -13.47
N GLU A 51 -4.14 3.14 -13.30
CA GLU A 51 -4.05 1.95 -14.15
C GLU A 51 -4.38 0.69 -13.34
N ALA A 52 -5.06 -0.28 -13.97
CA ALA A 52 -5.31 -1.58 -13.38
C ALA A 52 -4.00 -2.34 -13.10
N GLY A 53 -3.96 -3.08 -12.01
CA GLY A 53 -2.78 -3.79 -11.51
C GLY A 53 -1.74 -2.90 -10.81
N LYS A 54 -1.94 -1.57 -10.77
CA LYS A 54 -1.04 -0.65 -10.06
C LYS A 54 -1.50 -0.34 -8.64
N ARG A 55 -0.56 0.17 -7.85
CA ARG A 55 -0.73 0.53 -6.44
C ARG A 55 -0.33 1.96 -6.23
N TYR A 56 -1.15 2.70 -5.49
CA TYR A 56 -1.02 4.14 -5.35
C TYR A 56 -1.16 4.56 -3.88
N PHE A 57 -0.57 5.69 -3.54
CA PHE A 57 -0.81 6.33 -2.27
C PHE A 57 -0.87 7.85 -2.41
N LEU A 58 -1.53 8.49 -1.47
CA LEU A 58 -1.55 9.94 -1.35
C LEU A 58 -1.28 10.35 0.09
N THR A 59 -0.84 11.59 0.27
CA THR A 59 -0.70 12.19 1.60
C THR A 59 -1.53 13.46 1.66
N ARG A 60 -2.20 13.68 2.79
CA ARG A 60 -2.93 14.93 3.08
C ARG A 60 -2.21 15.68 4.18
N ASN A 61 -1.81 16.92 3.89
CA ASN A 61 -1.07 17.80 4.79
C ASN A 61 0.18 17.15 5.42
N HIS A 62 0.76 16.13 4.78
CA HIS A 62 1.90 15.34 5.29
C HIS A 62 1.70 14.61 6.63
N SER A 63 0.51 14.68 7.23
CA SER A 63 0.18 14.04 8.52
C SER A 63 -0.81 12.89 8.38
N THR A 64 -1.24 12.60 7.16
CA THR A 64 -2.12 11.48 6.82
C THR A 64 -1.62 10.82 5.55
N ILE A 65 -1.64 9.49 5.52
CA ILE A 65 -1.32 8.69 4.34
C ILE A 65 -2.48 7.73 4.06
N VAL A 66 -2.84 7.59 2.78
CA VAL A 66 -3.82 6.61 2.31
C VAL A 66 -3.19 5.86 1.16
N ALA A 67 -3.16 4.52 1.26
CA ALA A 67 -2.61 3.63 0.25
C ALA A 67 -3.71 2.70 -0.26
N PHE A 68 -3.78 2.49 -1.57
CA PHE A 68 -4.79 1.67 -2.22
C PHE A 68 -4.22 0.96 -3.45
N ALA A 69 -4.79 -0.18 -3.80
CA ALA A 69 -4.46 -0.95 -5.00
C ALA A 69 -5.64 -0.90 -5.97
N ILE A 70 -5.35 -0.84 -7.28
CA ILE A 70 -6.36 -1.01 -8.33
C ILE A 70 -6.21 -2.42 -8.85
N ASP A 71 -7.11 -3.32 -8.44
CA ASP A 71 -7.09 -4.70 -8.92
C ASP A 71 -7.49 -4.78 -10.39
N ASP A 72 -6.84 -5.67 -11.13
CA ASP A 72 -7.26 -6.08 -12.47
C ASP A 72 -8.28 -7.21 -12.33
N VAL A 73 -9.56 -6.85 -12.16
CA VAL A 73 -10.62 -7.85 -12.09
C VAL A 73 -11.00 -8.26 -13.52
N LEU A 74 -10.29 -9.24 -14.08
CA LEU A 74 -10.83 -10.08 -15.15
C LEU A 74 -11.77 -11.11 -14.52
N VAL A 75 -13.07 -10.81 -14.50
CA VAL A 75 -14.09 -11.81 -14.19
C VAL A 75 -14.08 -12.86 -15.31
N SER A 76 -13.51 -14.02 -15.05
CA SER A 76 -13.71 -15.21 -15.89
C SER A 76 -15.18 -15.65 -15.76
N LEU A 77 -16.03 -15.20 -16.69
CA LEU A 77 -17.38 -15.75 -16.84
C LEU A 77 -17.30 -17.06 -17.63
N SER A 78 -17.12 -18.19 -16.94
CA SER A 78 -17.39 -19.50 -17.53
C SER A 78 -18.91 -19.67 -17.66
N THR A 79 -19.48 -19.34 -18.82
CA THR A 79 -20.88 -19.65 -19.11
C THR A 79 -20.95 -21.06 -19.68
N ASN A 80 -21.18 -22.06 -18.83
CA ASN A 80 -21.60 -23.39 -19.28
C ASN A 80 -23.09 -23.35 -19.57
N ILE A 81 -23.48 -23.20 -20.84
CA ILE A 81 -24.85 -23.53 -21.28
C ILE A 81 -24.78 -24.94 -21.86
N LEU A 82 -25.15 -25.93 -21.03
CA LEU A 82 -25.54 -27.25 -21.51
C LEU A 82 -26.96 -27.14 -22.07
N TYR A 83 -27.12 -27.35 -23.38
CA TYR A 83 -28.42 -27.66 -23.97
C TYR A 83 -28.69 -29.16 -23.76
N ALA A 84 -29.80 -29.46 -23.09
CA ALA A 84 -30.42 -30.79 -23.01
C ALA A 84 -31.56 -30.90 -24.03
#